data_AF-A0A8J8T3G9-F1
#
_entry.id   AF-A0A8J8T3G9-F1
#
_cell.length_a   1.000
_cell.length_b   1.000
_cell.length_c   1.000
_cell.angle_alpha   90.00
_cell.angle_beta   90.00
_cell.angle_gamma   90.00
#
_symmetry.space_group_name_H-M   'P 1'
#
loop_
_entity.id
_entity.type
_entity.pdbx_description
1 polymer ?
#
loop_
_entity_poly.entity_id
_entity_poly.type
_entity_poly.pdbx_seq_one_letter_code
_entity_poly.pdbx_strand_id
1 'polypeptide(L)'
;MEFIYIGNEQSQEELVAFIDKHLGGTLGGYYFAFNEEQSFQLRAELKADCVPLVVVLDQNLEVITRDGAADLMHFSPIACRNLWIQILKSRVEEQKRETEDKQ
;
A
#
# COMPACT_ATOMS: atom_id res chain seq x y z
N MET A 1 8.08 -4.33 -8.30
CA MET A 1 6.91 -3.96 -7.49
C MET A 1 6.75 -2.48 -7.70
N GLU A 2 5.66 -2.10 -8.36
CA GLU A 2 5.38 -0.69 -8.61
C GLU A 2 4.68 -0.10 -7.40
N PHE A 3 5.03 1.13 -7.03
CA PHE A 3 4.40 1.84 -5.92
C PHE A 3 4.21 3.31 -6.30
N ILE A 4 3.24 3.96 -5.66
CA ILE A 4 3.00 5.40 -5.81
C ILE A 4 3.27 6.05 -4.46
N TYR A 5 4.24 6.95 -4.41
CA TYR A 5 4.51 7.78 -3.25
C TYR A 5 3.60 9.01 -3.24
N ILE A 6 2.95 9.24 -2.10
CA ILE A 6 2.13 10.41 -1.85
C ILE A 6 2.79 11.17 -0.69
N GLY A 7 3.42 12.30 -1.01
CA GLY A 7 4.31 13.02 -0.09
C GLY A 7 3.60 13.85 0.99
N ASN A 8 4.14 13.90 2.21
CA ASN A 8 3.62 14.75 3.30
C ASN A 8 4.58 15.90 3.67
N GLU A 9 5.46 16.26 2.74
CA GLU A 9 6.46 17.32 2.87
C GLU A 9 5.83 18.71 2.89
N GLN A 10 6.54 19.67 3.48
CA GLN A 10 6.05 21.05 3.62
C GLN A 10 6.50 21.96 2.47
N SER A 11 7.47 21.53 1.66
CA SER A 11 7.92 22.25 0.48
C SER A 11 8.31 21.31 -0.66
N GLN A 12 8.43 21.88 -1.86
CA GLN A 12 8.91 21.16 -3.03
C GLN A 12 10.37 20.69 -2.85
N GLU A 13 11.21 21.49 -2.21
CA GLU A 13 12.60 21.14 -1.94
C GLU A 13 12.71 19.93 -1.00
N GLU A 14 11.87 19.88 0.03
CA GLU A 14 11.79 18.73 0.95
C GLU A 14 11.35 17.47 0.20
N LEU A 15 10.34 17.56 -0.67
CA LEU A 15 9.89 16.44 -1.49
C LEU A 15 11.04 15.94 -2.38
N VAL A 16 11.69 16.82 -3.14
CA VAL A 16 12.78 16.44 -4.04
C VAL A 16 13.92 15.78 -3.24
N ALA A 17 14.32 16.36 -2.11
CA ALA A 17 15.35 15.78 -1.26
C ALA A 17 14.96 14.40 -0.73
N PHE A 18 13.70 14.18 -0.37
CA PHE A 18 13.20 12.88 0.07
C PHE A 18 13.24 11.86 -1.06
N ILE A 19 12.71 12.22 -2.24
CA ILE A 19 12.72 11.36 -3.44
C ILE A 19 14.15 10.98 -3.80
N ASP A 20 15.07 11.95 -3.92
CA ASP A 20 16.46 11.69 -4.30
C ASP A 20 17.16 10.76 -3.29
N LYS A 21 16.94 10.99 -2.00
CA LYS A 21 17.58 10.23 -0.92
C LYS A 21 17.05 8.81 -0.78
N HIS A 22 15.74 8.61 -0.95
CA HIS A 22 15.07 7.36 -0.59
C HIS A 22 14.57 6.56 -1.78
N LEU A 23 14.22 7.23 -2.88
CA LEU A 23 13.64 6.62 -4.08
C LEU A 23 14.56 6.73 -5.31
N GLY A 24 15.49 7.70 -5.32
CA GLY A 24 16.35 8.10 -6.45
C GLY A 24 17.35 7.07 -6.97
N GLY A 25 17.28 5.81 -6.51
CA GLY A 25 18.10 4.70 -7.00
C GLY A 25 17.31 3.41 -7.29
N THR A 26 16.00 3.38 -7.04
CA THR A 26 15.17 2.17 -7.10
C THR A 26 14.13 2.28 -8.22
N LEU A 27 14.38 1.56 -9.31
CA LEU A 27 13.47 1.36 -10.44
C LEU A 27 12.13 0.78 -9.96
N GLY A 28 11.05 1.57 -10.03
CA GLY A 28 9.66 1.08 -9.88
C GLY A 28 8.67 2.02 -9.20
N GLY A 29 9.11 3.17 -8.66
CA GLY A 29 8.23 4.11 -7.96
C GLY A 29 7.76 5.27 -8.85
N TYR A 30 6.48 5.63 -8.74
CA TYR A 30 5.93 6.91 -9.19
C TYR A 30 5.66 7.81 -7.98
N TYR A 31 5.61 9.12 -8.18
CA TYR A 31 5.23 10.06 -7.14
C TYR A 31 4.47 11.25 -7.74
N PHE A 32 3.60 11.88 -6.95
CA PHE A 32 2.91 13.11 -7.32
C PHE A 32 3.81 14.34 -7.14
N ALA A 33 3.63 15.38 -7.97
CA ALA A 33 4.31 16.64 -7.73
C ALA A 33 3.82 17.28 -6.42
N PHE A 34 4.62 18.21 -5.90
CA PHE A 34 4.26 18.96 -4.70
C PHE A 34 2.95 19.74 -4.94
N ASN A 35 2.02 19.67 -3.97
CA ASN A 35 0.68 20.29 -4.04
C ASN A 35 -0.19 19.88 -5.24
N GLU A 36 -0.01 18.67 -5.78
CA GLU A 36 -0.90 18.15 -6.82
C GLU A 36 -2.30 17.86 -6.26
N GLU A 37 -3.35 18.40 -6.90
CA GLU A 37 -4.76 18.25 -6.47
C GLU A 37 -5.16 16.78 -6.31
N GLN A 38 -4.77 15.95 -7.28
CA GLN A 38 -5.06 14.52 -7.32
C GLN A 38 -4.50 13.79 -6.10
N SER A 39 -3.37 14.24 -5.57
CA SER A 39 -2.74 13.63 -4.38
C SER A 39 -3.57 13.87 -3.10
N PHE A 40 -4.30 14.99 -3.03
CA PHE A 40 -5.19 15.29 -1.90
C PHE A 40 -6.50 14.50 -2.01
N GLN A 41 -7.07 14.43 -3.21
CA GLN A 41 -8.27 13.63 -3.48
C GLN A 41 -8.04 12.16 -3.12
N LEU A 42 -6.92 11.59 -3.57
CA LEU A 42 -6.57 10.20 -3.29
C LEU A 42 -6.36 9.95 -1.79
N ARG A 43 -5.72 10.88 -1.06
CA ARG A 43 -5.60 10.75 0.41
C ARG A 43 -6.95 10.75 1.10
N ALA A 44 -7.87 11.60 0.68
CA ALA A 44 -9.20 11.67 1.24
C ALA A 44 -9.99 10.37 0.97
N GLU A 45 -9.93 9.86 -0.26
CA GLU A 45 -10.58 8.59 -0.65
C GLU A 45 -10.04 7.40 0.14
N LEU A 46 -8.71 7.35 0.32
CA LEU A 46 -8.03 6.29 1.07
C LEU A 46 -8.16 6.47 2.60
N LYS A 47 -8.72 7.59 3.07
CA LYS A 47 -8.81 7.98 4.49
C LYS A 47 -7.44 7.97 5.17
N ALA A 48 -6.47 8.57 4.52
CA ALA A 48 -5.09 8.66 5.01
C ALA A 48 -4.94 9.78 6.03
N ASP A 49 -5.51 9.57 7.23
CA ASP A 49 -5.56 10.59 8.30
C ASP A 49 -4.21 10.78 9.01
N CYS A 50 -3.32 9.78 8.94
CA CYS A 50 -1.99 9.83 9.53
C CYS A 50 -0.97 9.08 8.66
N VAL A 51 0.32 9.43 8.82
CA VAL A 51 1.46 8.85 8.11
C VAL A 51 2.53 8.35 9.11
N PRO A 52 3.36 7.35 8.76
CA PRO A 52 3.44 6.63 7.49
C PRO A 52 2.30 5.62 7.30
N LEU A 53 1.73 5.59 6.10
CA LEU A 53 0.65 4.68 5.70
C LEU A 53 1.04 3.98 4.40
N VAL A 54 0.81 2.67 4.31
CA VAL A 54 0.96 1.93 3.06
C VAL A 54 -0.34 1.20 2.77
N VAL A 55 -0.99 1.62 1.70
CA VAL A 55 -2.18 0.97 1.17
C VAL A 55 -1.76 0.04 0.04
N VAL A 56 -2.20 -1.21 0.10
CA VAL A 56 -1.95 -2.20 -0.96
C VAL A 56 -3.25 -2.42 -1.73
N LEU A 57 -3.16 -2.26 -3.04
CA LEU A 57 -4.25 -2.50 -3.97
C LEU A 57 -3.99 -3.78 -4.78
N ASP A 58 -5.06 -4.42 -5.25
CA ASP A 58 -4.96 -5.51 -6.21
C ASP A 58 -4.90 -4.98 -7.66
N GLN A 59 -4.86 -5.90 -8.63
CA GLN A 59 -4.83 -5.57 -10.05
C GLN A 59 -6.11 -4.89 -10.57
N ASN A 60 -7.22 -4.96 -9.83
CA ASN A 60 -8.49 -4.30 -10.12
C ASN A 60 -8.63 -2.95 -9.37
N LEU A 61 -7.57 -2.51 -8.68
CA LEU A 61 -7.53 -1.31 -7.83
C LEU A 61 -8.39 -1.42 -6.56
N GLU A 62 -8.74 -2.63 -6.13
CA GLU A 62 -9.46 -2.84 -4.87
C GLU A 62 -8.48 -2.83 -3.69
N VAL A 63 -8.89 -2.21 -2.58
CA VAL A 63 -8.06 -2.12 -1.37
C VAL A 63 -7.94 -3.49 -0.70
N ILE A 64 -6.73 -4.05 -0.68
CA ILE A 64 -6.47 -5.31 0.03
C ILE A 64 -6.13 -5.06 1.50
N THR A 65 -5.26 -4.09 1.78
CA THR A 65 -4.95 -3.66 3.15
C THR A 65 -4.60 -2.18 3.21
N ARG A 66 -4.92 -1.54 4.33
CA ARG A 66 -4.50 -0.17 4.67
C ARG A 66 -3.36 -0.13 5.70
N ASP A 67 -3.06 -1.27 6.34
CA ASP A 67 -2.03 -1.38 7.39
C ASP A 67 -0.72 -1.97 6.87
N GLY A 68 -0.47 -1.85 5.55
CA GLY A 68 0.70 -2.44 4.91
C GLY A 68 2.02 -1.94 5.51
N ALA A 69 2.04 -0.77 6.16
CA ALA A 69 3.22 -0.25 6.84
C ALA A 69 3.60 -1.12 8.05
N ALA A 70 2.62 -1.55 8.84
CA ALA A 70 2.84 -2.44 9.97
C ALA A 70 3.32 -3.83 9.49
N ASP A 71 2.70 -4.34 8.43
CA ASP A 71 3.09 -5.62 7.82
C ASP A 71 4.53 -5.56 7.29
N LEU A 72 4.90 -4.49 6.58
CA LEU A 72 6.24 -4.33 6.00
C LEU A 72 7.34 -4.10 7.06
N MET A 73 7.01 -3.50 8.21
CA MET A 73 7.99 -3.24 9.28
C MET A 73 8.37 -4.49 10.08
N HIS A 74 7.50 -5.50 10.16
CA HIS A 74 7.68 -6.63 11.09
C HIS A 74 8.13 -7.93 10.40
N PHE A 75 8.05 -8.01 9.07
CA PHE A 75 8.31 -9.24 8.35
C PHE A 75 9.38 -9.04 7.27
N SER A 76 10.26 -10.04 7.11
CA SER A 76 11.05 -10.13 5.89
C SER A 76 10.10 -10.28 4.69
N PRO A 77 10.47 -9.85 3.46
CA PRO A 77 9.61 -9.98 2.28
C PRO A 77 9.09 -11.42 2.06
N ILE A 78 9.89 -12.41 2.44
CA ILE A 78 9.55 -13.84 2.39
C ILE A 78 8.53 -14.20 3.48
N ALA A 79 8.71 -13.71 4.70
CA ALA A 79 7.77 -13.96 5.80
C ALA A 79 6.40 -13.30 5.53
N CYS A 80 6.37 -12.07 5.01
CA CYS A 80 5.15 -11.39 4.58
C CYS A 80 4.40 -12.21 3.53
N ARG A 81 5.11 -12.63 2.48
CA ARG A 81 4.53 -13.45 1.40
C ARG A 81 3.97 -14.77 1.93
N ASN A 82 4.66 -15.42 2.85
CA ASN A 82 4.21 -16.69 3.43
C ASN A 82 2.96 -16.51 4.30
N LEU A 83 2.95 -15.49 5.16
CA LEU A 83 1.80 -15.18 6.02
C LEU A 83 0.56 -14.83 5.17
N TRP A 84 0.76 -14.01 4.15
CA TRP A 84 -0.30 -13.61 3.23
C TRP A 84 -0.90 -14.79 2.46
N ILE A 85 -0.06 -15.70 1.95
CA ILE A 85 -0.52 -16.93 1.29
C ILE A 85 -1.37 -17.78 2.25
N GLN A 86 -0.99 -17.86 3.53
CA GLN A 86 -1.77 -18.60 4.53
C GLN A 86 -3.14 -17.95 4.79
N ILE A 87 -3.19 -16.63 4.96
CA ILE A 87 -4.45 -15.90 5.17
C ILE A 87 -5.39 -16.07 3.97
N LEU A 88 -4.88 -15.93 2.75
CA LEU A 88 -5.67 -16.12 1.53
C LEU A 88 -6.24 -17.55 1.44
N LYS A 89 -5.42 -18.58 1.73
CA LYS A 89 -5.88 -19.97 1.74
C LYS A 89 -6.99 -20.20 2.75
N SER A 90 -6.83 -19.66 3.96
CA SER A 90 -7.85 -19.77 5.02
C SER A 90 -9.17 -19.15 4.57
N ARG A 91 -9.15 -17.95 3.98
CA ARG A 91 -10.38 -17.27 3.49
C ARG A 91 -11.06 -18.03 2.36
N VAL A 92 -10.29 -18.62 1.44
CA VAL A 92 -10.84 -19.43 0.34
C VAL A 92 -11.48 -20.72 0.87
N GLU A 93 -10.88 -21.36 1.88
CA GLU A 93 -11.48 -22.54 2.52
C GLU A 93 -12.75 -22.19 3.30
N GLU A 94 -12.77 -21.05 3.97
CA GLU A 94 -13.93 -20.55 4.71
C GLU A 94 -15.11 -20.23 3.75
N GLN A 95 -14.83 -19.55 2.63
CA GLN A 95 -15.83 -19.31 1.58
C GLN A 95 -16.38 -20.61 0.98
N LYS A 96 -15.53 -21.63 0.78
CA LYS A 96 -15.99 -22.94 0.28
C LYS A 96 -16.96 -23.60 1.25
N ARG A 97 -16.64 -23.60 2.55
CA ARG A 97 -17.53 -24.15 3.59
C ARG A 97 -18.87 -23.41 3.65
N GLU A 98 -18.85 -22.08 3.61
CA GLU A 98 -20.08 -21.28 3.58
C GLU A 98 -20.94 -21.51 2.32
N THR A 99 -20.32 -21.96 1.22
CA THR A 99 -21.02 -22.30 -0.03
C THR A 99 -21.60 -23.72 0.02
N GLU A 100 -20.89 -24.65 0.66
CA GLU A 100 -21.32 -26.04 0.87
C GLU A 100 -22.45 -26.14 1.91
N ASP A 101 -22.44 -25.32 2.96
CA ASP A 101 -23.50 -25.27 3.99
C ASP A 101 -24.83 -24.65 3.51
N LYS A 102 -24.84 -24.03 2.31
CA LYS A 102 -26.03 -23.40 1.70
C LYS A 102 -26.71 -24.27 0.64
N GLN A 103 -26.23 -25.49 0.39
CA GLN A 103 -26.84 -26.49 -0.50
C GLN A 103 -27.60 -27.55 0.31
#